data_AF-A0A1Y1KRB4-F1
#
_entry.id   AF-A0A1Y1KRB4-F1
#
_cell.length_a   1.000
_cell.length_b   1.000
_cell.length_c   1.000
_cell.angle_alpha   90.00
_cell.angle_beta   90.00
_cell.angle_gamma   90.00
#
_symmetry.space_group_name_H-M   'P 1'
#
loop_
_entity.id
_entity.type
_entity.pdbx_description
1 polymer ?
#
loop_
_entity_poly.entity_id
_entity_poly.type
_entity_poly.pdbx_seq_one_letter_code
_entity_poly.pdbx_strand_id
1 'polypeptide(L)'
;RTTAMSEFASFGGSDEEYASVRKHQAEVEADPDNFDSWENYIKSSETLDGGLNRNSSPQALATFREAYDRFLHKFPLLFGYWKKYADMEFNIAGPESAEMVYERGCACITNSVDLWTDYCSFKMETTHDPQIVRDLFERGASLVGLDFLAHPFWDKYIEYEERQ
;
A
#
# COMPACT_ATOMS: atom_id res chain seq x y z
N ARG A 1 43.93 -4.38 16.19
CA ARG A 1 43.18 -3.11 16.13
C ARG A 1 42.86 -2.84 14.66
N THR A 2 41.80 -3.45 14.14
CA THR A 2 41.36 -3.23 12.74
C THR A 2 39.87 -3.51 12.64
N THR A 3 39.06 -2.56 13.12
CA THR A 3 37.61 -2.54 12.95
C THR A 3 37.25 -1.10 12.59
N ALA A 4 37.46 -0.73 11.32
CA ALA A 4 37.14 0.61 10.80
C ALA A 4 37.05 0.65 9.26
N MET A 5 36.56 -0.42 8.62
CA MET A 5 36.40 -0.46 7.15
C MET A 5 35.03 -0.97 6.68
N SER A 6 34.04 -1.09 7.58
CA SER A 6 32.69 -1.57 7.21
C SER A 6 31.58 -0.51 7.33
N GLU A 7 31.88 0.72 7.77
CA GLU A 7 30.85 1.76 7.97
C GLU A 7 30.77 2.81 6.84
N PHE A 8 31.76 2.85 5.93
CA PHE A 8 31.81 3.90 4.89
C PHE A 8 31.06 3.56 3.59
N ALA A 9 30.61 2.32 3.41
CA ALA A 9 29.91 1.90 2.19
C ALA A 9 28.39 2.13 2.22
N SER A 10 27.80 2.35 3.40
CA SER A 10 26.35 2.55 3.54
C SER A 10 25.91 4.00 3.28
N PHE A 11 26.78 4.96 3.58
CA PHE A 11 26.41 6.39 3.56
C PHE A 11 26.26 6.99 2.15
N GLY A 12 27.00 6.45 1.16
CA GLY A 12 26.91 6.93 -0.23
C GLY A 12 25.68 6.44 -0.99
N GLY A 13 25.20 5.23 -0.68
CA GLY A 13 24.04 4.64 -1.34
C GLY A 13 22.74 5.36 -0.99
N SER A 14 22.52 5.64 0.30
CA SER A 14 21.32 6.36 0.74
C SER A 14 21.24 7.78 0.17
N ASP A 15 22.35 8.53 0.14
CA ASP A 15 22.36 9.90 -0.40
C ASP A 15 22.02 9.96 -1.89
N GLU A 16 22.52 9.00 -2.69
CA GLU A 16 22.20 8.86 -4.12
C GLU A 16 20.74 8.41 -4.34
N GLU A 17 20.24 7.48 -3.51
CA GLU A 17 18.84 7.06 -3.51
C GLU A 17 17.90 8.23 -3.21
N TYR A 18 18.14 8.99 -2.14
CA TYR A 18 17.36 10.18 -1.80
C TYR A 18 17.49 11.29 -2.87
N ALA A 19 18.64 11.42 -3.53
CA ALA A 19 18.80 12.35 -4.66
C ALA A 19 17.93 11.94 -5.85
N SER A 20 17.85 10.63 -6.13
CA SER A 20 16.99 10.08 -7.18
C SER A 20 15.51 10.32 -6.88
N VAL A 21 15.08 10.10 -5.64
CA VAL A 21 13.71 10.39 -5.20
C VAL A 21 13.36 11.87 -5.38
N ARG A 22 14.23 12.79 -4.95
CA ARG A 22 14.02 14.24 -5.12
C ARG A 22 13.95 14.65 -6.59
N LYS A 23 14.75 14.02 -7.45
CA LYS A 23 14.73 14.27 -8.89
C LYS A 23 13.37 13.88 -9.48
N HIS A 24 12.88 12.67 -9.19
CA HIS A 24 11.58 12.21 -9.69
C HIS A 24 10.42 13.00 -9.09
N GLN A 25 10.52 13.44 -7.84
CA GLN A 25 9.55 14.37 -7.26
C GLN A 25 9.47 15.69 -8.06
N ALA A 26 10.60 16.27 -8.44
CA ALA A 26 10.62 17.50 -9.24
C ALA A 26 10.06 17.28 -10.65
N GLU A 27 10.28 16.11 -11.25
CA GLU A 27 9.69 15.72 -12.55
C GLU A 27 8.15 15.65 -12.46
N VAL A 28 7.63 15.05 -11.39
CA VAL A 28 6.19 14.97 -11.10
C VAL A 28 5.60 16.36 -10.84
N GLU A 29 6.33 17.25 -10.18
CA GLU A 29 5.87 18.64 -9.94
C GLU A 29 5.87 19.48 -11.22
N ALA A 30 6.78 19.20 -12.16
CA ALA A 30 6.83 19.86 -13.46
C ALA A 30 5.73 19.37 -14.41
N ASP A 31 5.41 18.07 -14.40
CA ASP A 31 4.35 17.47 -15.21
C ASP A 31 3.52 16.46 -14.40
N PRO A 32 2.49 16.92 -13.66
CA PRO A 32 1.68 16.06 -12.80
C PRO A 32 0.78 15.07 -13.53
N ASP A 33 0.58 15.23 -14.84
CA ASP A 33 -0.27 14.34 -15.63
C ASP A 33 0.52 13.20 -16.28
N ASN A 34 1.86 13.25 -16.22
CA ASN A 34 2.73 12.19 -16.73
C ASN A 34 2.79 11.01 -15.75
N PHE A 35 2.09 9.93 -16.10
CA PHE A 35 2.04 8.70 -15.31
C PHE A 35 3.42 8.04 -15.12
N ASP A 36 4.29 8.06 -16.13
CA ASP A 36 5.62 7.42 -16.03
C ASP A 36 6.50 8.13 -15.00
N SER A 37 6.38 9.45 -14.87
CA SER A 37 7.09 10.23 -13.84
C SER A 37 6.66 9.80 -12.43
N TRP A 38 5.35 9.59 -12.23
CA TRP A 38 4.84 9.09 -10.96
C TRP A 38 5.28 7.65 -10.67
N GLU A 39 5.27 6.78 -11.68
CA GLU A 39 5.71 5.40 -11.51
C GLU A 39 7.19 5.34 -11.09
N ASN A 40 8.04 6.16 -11.71
CA ASN A 40 9.45 6.28 -11.35
C ASN A 40 9.63 6.84 -9.93
N TYR A 41 8.84 7.84 -9.54
CA TYR A 41 8.86 8.39 -8.19
C TYR A 41 8.52 7.32 -7.14
N ILE A 42 7.43 6.57 -7.35
CA ILE A 42 7.03 5.46 -6.48
C ILE A 42 8.13 4.39 -6.40
N LYS A 43 8.62 3.91 -7.55
CA LYS A 43 9.70 2.90 -7.61
C LYS A 43 10.94 3.35 -6.85
N SER A 44 11.36 4.60 -7.03
CA SER A 44 12.54 5.15 -6.33
C SER A 44 12.34 5.22 -4.82
N SER A 45 11.11 5.50 -4.36
CA SER A 45 10.78 5.54 -2.93
C SER A 45 10.79 4.13 -2.29
N GLU A 46 10.38 3.10 -3.02
CA GLU A 46 10.36 1.71 -2.55
C GLU A 46 11.76 1.12 -2.38
N THR A 47 12.71 1.59 -3.21
CA THR A 47 14.10 1.12 -3.19
C THR A 47 14.95 1.79 -2.11
N LEU A 48 14.43 2.79 -1.39
CA LEU A 48 15.14 3.47 -0.30
C LEU A 48 15.65 2.46 0.75
N ASP A 49 16.84 2.72 1.28
CA ASP A 49 17.53 1.86 2.26
C ASP A 49 17.77 0.43 1.71
N GLY A 50 17.94 0.29 0.39
CA GLY A 50 18.11 -1.01 -0.29
C GLY A 50 16.83 -1.85 -0.37
N GLY A 51 15.67 -1.24 -0.15
CA GLY A 51 14.36 -1.89 -0.08
C GLY A 51 13.73 -1.73 1.30
N LEU A 52 12.58 -1.06 1.33
CA LEU A 52 11.90 -0.73 2.59
C LEU A 52 11.50 -1.97 3.39
N ASN A 53 11.77 -1.92 4.68
CA ASN A 53 11.43 -2.96 5.64
C ASN A 53 11.20 -2.36 7.04
N ARG A 54 10.90 -3.21 8.02
CA ARG A 54 10.61 -2.80 9.41
C ARG A 54 11.73 -2.02 10.11
N ASN A 55 12.97 -2.16 9.63
CA ASN A 55 14.16 -1.53 10.19
C ASN A 55 14.62 -0.30 9.39
N SER A 56 13.91 0.06 8.32
CA SER A 56 14.22 1.26 7.52
C SER A 56 14.12 2.53 8.35
N SER A 57 14.84 3.55 7.93
CA SER A 57 14.87 4.83 8.63
C SER A 57 13.47 5.48 8.63
N PRO A 58 13.07 6.19 9.71
CA PRO A 58 11.80 6.91 9.74
C PRO A 58 11.64 7.91 8.59
N GLN A 59 12.77 8.48 8.12
CA GLN A 59 12.80 9.37 6.97
C GLN A 59 12.45 8.65 5.67
N ALA A 60 12.98 7.44 5.45
CA ALA A 60 12.66 6.64 4.26
C ALA A 60 11.18 6.27 4.24
N LEU A 61 10.65 5.81 5.39
CA LEU A 61 9.24 5.47 5.54
C LEU A 61 8.31 6.68 5.32
N ALA A 62 8.69 7.85 5.85
CA ALA A 62 7.92 9.08 5.63
C ALA A 62 7.91 9.48 4.14
N THR A 63 9.07 9.40 3.48
CA THR A 63 9.22 9.72 2.05
C THR A 63 8.38 8.79 1.17
N PHE A 64 8.38 7.50 1.49
CA PHE A 64 7.56 6.49 0.83
C PHE A 64 6.06 6.74 0.99
N ARG A 65 5.60 6.96 2.22
CA ARG A 65 4.19 7.25 2.52
C ARG A 65 3.72 8.51 1.81
N GLU A 66 4.55 9.56 1.81
CA GLU A 66 4.26 10.81 1.11
C GLU A 66 4.15 10.59 -0.41
N ALA A 67 5.06 9.80 -0.99
CA ALA A 67 5.04 9.50 -2.41
C ALA A 67 3.74 8.80 -2.82
N TYR A 68 3.36 7.76 -2.07
CA TYR A 68 2.11 7.02 -2.26
C TYR A 68 0.87 7.88 -2.04
N ASP A 69 0.84 8.67 -0.97
CA ASP A 69 -0.29 9.53 -0.65
C ASP A 69 -0.53 10.57 -1.74
N ARG A 70 0.53 11.20 -2.27
CA ARG A 70 0.44 12.15 -3.38
C ARG A 70 -0.01 11.48 -4.68
N PHE A 71 0.55 10.31 -4.99
CA PHE A 71 0.21 9.56 -6.19
C PHE A 71 -1.25 9.11 -6.20
N LEU A 72 -1.71 8.49 -5.10
CA LEU A 72 -3.08 8.00 -4.97
C LEU A 72 -4.10 9.13 -4.78
N HIS A 73 -3.68 10.30 -4.30
CA HIS A 73 -4.52 11.49 -4.35
C HIS A 73 -4.78 11.95 -5.79
N LYS A 74 -3.77 11.85 -6.67
CA LYS A 74 -3.90 12.21 -8.09
C LYS A 74 -4.62 11.14 -8.92
N PHE A 75 -4.32 9.87 -8.68
CA PHE A 75 -4.89 8.72 -9.40
C PHE A 75 -5.63 7.77 -8.46
N PRO A 76 -6.74 8.21 -7.83
CA PRO A 76 -7.42 7.45 -6.80
C PRO A 76 -8.00 6.14 -7.31
N LEU A 77 -8.32 6.02 -8.61
CA LEU A 77 -8.97 4.86 -9.21
C LEU A 77 -8.02 3.65 -9.45
N LEU A 78 -6.73 3.80 -9.14
CA LEU A 78 -5.74 2.74 -9.34
C LEU A 78 -5.70 1.77 -8.16
N PHE A 79 -6.73 0.92 -8.05
CA PHE A 79 -6.88 -0.04 -6.95
C PHE A 79 -5.64 -0.94 -6.74
N GLY A 80 -4.93 -1.32 -7.81
CA GLY A 80 -3.71 -2.13 -7.70
C GLY A 80 -2.59 -1.47 -6.89
N TYR A 81 -2.51 -0.14 -6.91
CA TYR A 81 -1.54 0.60 -6.11
C TYR A 81 -2.00 0.77 -4.66
N TRP A 82 -3.31 0.87 -4.39
CA TRP A 82 -3.85 0.81 -3.03
C TRP A 82 -3.50 -0.52 -2.35
N LYS A 83 -3.71 -1.64 -3.06
CA LYS A 83 -3.32 -2.97 -2.59
C LYS A 83 -1.81 -3.04 -2.32
N LYS A 84 -1.00 -2.63 -3.30
CA LYS A 84 0.47 -2.64 -3.17
C LYS A 84 0.94 -1.81 -1.98
N TYR A 85 0.31 -0.65 -1.73
CA TYR A 85 0.61 0.19 -0.58
C TYR A 85 0.25 -0.50 0.75
N ALA A 86 -0.94 -1.10 0.83
CA ALA A 86 -1.38 -1.82 2.02
C ALA A 86 -0.47 -3.02 2.32
N ASP A 87 -0.04 -3.78 1.31
CA ASP A 87 0.90 -4.89 1.46
C ASP A 87 2.26 -4.43 2.00
N MET A 88 2.76 -3.28 1.52
CA MET A 88 4.00 -2.71 2.05
C MET A 88 3.85 -2.22 3.48
N GLU A 89 2.77 -1.52 3.81
CA GLU A 89 2.49 -1.11 5.19
C GLU A 89 2.31 -2.30 6.13
N PHE A 90 1.69 -3.39 5.68
CA PHE A 90 1.58 -4.62 6.45
C PHE A 90 2.96 -5.18 6.81
N ASN A 91 3.86 -5.21 5.83
CA ASN A 91 5.23 -5.69 6.00
C ASN A 91 6.05 -4.78 6.93
N ILE A 92 5.89 -3.45 6.83
CA ILE A 92 6.69 -2.46 7.56
C ILE A 92 6.15 -2.21 8.98
N ALA A 93 4.86 -1.94 9.11
CA ALA A 93 4.24 -1.44 10.34
C ALA A 93 3.16 -2.37 10.90
N GLY A 94 2.76 -3.40 10.16
CA GLY A 94 1.82 -4.43 10.62
C GLY A 94 0.36 -4.16 10.22
N PRO A 95 -0.57 -4.97 10.75
CA PRO A 95 -1.95 -5.02 10.27
C PRO A 95 -2.73 -3.71 10.46
N GLU A 96 -2.52 -2.99 11.56
CA GLU A 96 -3.24 -1.74 11.83
C GLU A 96 -2.92 -0.66 10.79
N SER A 97 -1.66 -0.57 10.34
CA SER A 97 -1.26 0.40 9.32
C SER A 97 -1.84 0.05 7.94
N ALA A 98 -1.80 -1.24 7.58
CA ALA A 98 -2.38 -1.74 6.34
C ALA A 98 -3.91 -1.51 6.28
N GLU A 99 -4.60 -1.73 7.40
CA GLU A 99 -6.03 -1.44 7.53
C GLU A 99 -6.35 0.03 7.25
N MET A 100 -5.55 0.96 7.77
CA MET A 100 -5.74 2.38 7.48
C MET A 100 -5.63 2.69 5.97
N VAL A 101 -4.74 2.00 5.25
CA VAL A 101 -4.61 2.15 3.80
C VAL A 101 -5.84 1.59 3.08
N TYR A 102 -6.32 0.41 3.48
CA TYR A 102 -7.54 -0.18 2.92
C TYR A 102 -8.78 0.69 3.16
N GLU A 103 -8.98 1.21 4.37
CA GLU A 103 -10.09 2.11 4.69
C GLU A 103 -10.05 3.38 3.81
N ARG A 104 -8.86 3.98 3.63
CA ARG A 104 -8.67 5.13 2.72
C ARG A 104 -8.98 4.77 1.27
N GLY A 105 -8.47 3.65 0.79
CA GLY A 105 -8.71 3.19 -0.58
C GLY A 105 -10.20 2.94 -0.84
N CYS A 106 -10.89 2.23 0.06
CA CYS A 106 -12.33 1.98 -0.04
C CYS A 106 -13.16 3.27 0.07
N ALA A 107 -12.72 4.26 0.83
CA ALA A 107 -13.36 5.57 0.87
C ALA A 107 -13.17 6.35 -0.45
N CYS A 108 -12.02 6.20 -1.11
CA CYS A 108 -11.75 6.81 -2.41
C CYS A 108 -12.44 6.10 -3.59
N ILE A 109 -12.55 4.77 -3.54
CA ILE A 109 -13.15 3.93 -4.59
C ILE A 109 -14.19 3.00 -3.97
N THR A 110 -15.34 3.56 -3.59
CA THR A 110 -16.38 2.81 -2.85
C THR A 110 -16.93 1.61 -3.63
N ASN A 111 -16.91 1.66 -4.96
CA ASN A 111 -17.49 0.65 -5.85
C ASN A 111 -16.46 -0.37 -6.41
N SER A 112 -15.22 -0.37 -5.93
CA SER A 112 -14.20 -1.31 -6.42
C SER A 112 -14.36 -2.69 -5.78
N VAL A 113 -14.92 -3.65 -6.51
CA VAL A 113 -15.07 -5.06 -6.07
C VAL A 113 -13.73 -5.65 -5.62
N ASP A 114 -12.67 -5.44 -6.41
CA ASP A 114 -11.35 -6.02 -6.15
C ASP A 114 -10.79 -5.55 -4.80
N LEU A 115 -10.81 -4.24 -4.56
CA LEU A 115 -10.33 -3.64 -3.32
C LEU A 115 -11.11 -4.12 -2.09
N TRP A 116 -12.44 -4.23 -2.16
CA TRP A 116 -13.24 -4.79 -1.06
C TRP A 116 -12.94 -6.26 -0.82
N THR A 117 -12.74 -7.04 -1.89
CA THR A 117 -12.40 -8.47 -1.81
C THR A 117 -11.05 -8.67 -1.15
N ASP A 118 -10.05 -7.89 -1.55
CA ASP A 118 -8.71 -7.90 -0.97
C ASP A 118 -8.74 -7.46 0.50
N TYR A 119 -9.51 -6.43 0.84
CA TYR A 119 -9.62 -5.98 2.22
C TYR A 119 -10.29 -7.02 3.14
N CYS A 120 -11.38 -7.65 2.69
CA CYS A 120 -12.02 -8.71 3.47
C CYS A 120 -11.08 -9.91 3.64
N SER A 121 -10.37 -10.30 2.58
CA SER A 121 -9.38 -11.38 2.63
C SER A 121 -8.24 -11.06 3.61
N PHE A 122 -7.73 -9.83 3.59
CA PHE A 122 -6.74 -9.34 4.55
C PHE A 122 -7.27 -9.43 6.00
N LYS A 123 -8.52 -9.06 6.25
CA LYS A 123 -9.11 -9.17 7.60
C LYS A 123 -9.28 -10.63 8.04
N MET A 124 -9.68 -11.52 7.15
CA MET A 124 -9.76 -12.96 7.45
C MET A 124 -8.42 -13.54 7.93
N GLU A 125 -7.30 -13.04 7.40
CA GLU A 125 -5.96 -13.53 7.75
C GLU A 125 -5.38 -12.87 9.01
N THR A 126 -5.83 -11.66 9.35
CA THR A 126 -5.22 -10.82 10.40
C THR A 126 -6.04 -10.72 11.68
N THR A 127 -7.35 -11.01 11.62
CA THR A 127 -8.21 -11.06 12.81
C THR A 127 -8.80 -12.45 13.04
N HIS A 128 -8.96 -12.81 14.31
CA HIS A 128 -9.60 -14.05 14.73
C HIS A 128 -11.02 -13.81 15.25
N ASP A 129 -11.48 -12.55 15.27
CA ASP A 129 -12.84 -12.19 15.68
C ASP A 129 -13.79 -12.33 14.48
N PRO A 130 -14.71 -13.31 14.49
CA PRO A 130 -15.58 -13.53 13.35
C PRO A 130 -16.57 -12.40 13.10
N GLN A 131 -16.93 -11.65 14.15
CA GLN A 131 -17.90 -10.56 14.02
C GLN A 131 -17.30 -9.40 13.22
N ILE A 132 -16.03 -9.07 13.45
CA ILE A 132 -15.34 -7.99 12.73
C ILE A 132 -15.25 -8.31 11.23
N VAL A 133 -14.91 -9.56 10.89
CA VAL A 133 -14.81 -10.00 9.50
C VAL A 133 -16.19 -9.96 8.83
N ARG A 134 -17.22 -10.48 9.49
CA ARG A 134 -18.60 -10.46 8.97
C ARG A 134 -19.12 -9.04 8.78
N ASP A 135 -18.92 -8.15 9.74
CA ASP A 135 -19.33 -6.75 9.63
C ASP A 135 -18.66 -6.06 8.44
N LEU A 136 -17.39 -6.40 8.15
CA LEU A 136 -16.70 -5.88 6.98
C LEU A 136 -17.27 -6.43 5.67
N PHE A 137 -17.56 -7.73 5.59
CA PHE A 137 -18.22 -8.33 4.43
C PHE A 137 -19.61 -7.73 4.20
N GLU A 138 -20.43 -7.55 5.24
CA GLU A 138 -21.74 -6.91 5.12
C GLU A 138 -21.62 -5.46 4.60
N ARG A 139 -20.62 -4.72 5.08
CA ARG A 139 -20.32 -3.37 4.59
C ARG A 139 -19.93 -3.40 3.11
N GLY A 140 -19.02 -4.29 2.71
CA GLY A 140 -18.62 -4.47 1.32
C GLY A 140 -19.80 -4.87 0.42
N ALA A 141 -20.63 -5.82 0.85
CA ALA A 141 -21.81 -6.28 0.14
C ALA A 141 -22.81 -5.14 -0.12
N SER A 142 -22.99 -4.23 0.85
CA SER A 142 -23.86 -3.06 0.68
C SER A 142 -23.38 -2.08 -0.40
N LEU A 143 -22.09 -2.08 -0.73
CA LEU A 143 -21.47 -1.14 -1.68
C LEU A 143 -21.19 -1.77 -3.05
N VAL A 144 -20.71 -3.01 -3.08
CA VAL A 144 -20.28 -3.72 -4.31
C VAL A 144 -21.06 -4.99 -4.60
N GLY A 145 -21.93 -5.46 -3.70
CA GLY A 145 -22.58 -6.77 -3.82
C GLY A 145 -23.54 -6.91 -5.01
N LEU A 146 -24.04 -5.79 -5.55
CA LEU A 146 -24.91 -5.76 -6.74
C LEU A 146 -24.15 -5.55 -8.04
N ASP A 147 -22.82 -5.41 -8.00
CA ASP A 147 -22.00 -5.30 -9.21
C ASP A 147 -22.06 -6.61 -10.01
N PHE A 148 -22.12 -6.50 -11.33
CA PHE A 148 -22.21 -7.66 -12.22
C PHE A 148 -21.00 -8.61 -12.06
N LEU A 149 -19.83 -8.07 -11.70
CA LEU A 149 -18.60 -8.82 -11.49
C LEU A 149 -18.28 -9.07 -10.02
N ALA A 150 -19.25 -8.92 -9.10
CA ALA A 150 -19.08 -9.17 -7.66
C ALA A 150 -18.81 -10.65 -7.28
N HIS A 151 -18.74 -11.56 -8.24
CA HIS A 151 -18.55 -12.99 -7.97
C HIS A 151 -17.31 -13.32 -7.10
N PRO A 152 -16.11 -12.72 -7.26
CA PRO A 152 -14.97 -13.06 -6.41
C PRO A 152 -15.16 -12.64 -4.96
N PHE A 153 -15.88 -11.53 -4.75
CA PHE A 153 -16.25 -11.05 -3.42
C PHE A 153 -17.19 -12.04 -2.72
N TRP A 154 -18.24 -12.48 -3.42
CA TRP A 154 -19.20 -13.44 -2.88
C TRP A 154 -18.60 -14.83 -2.66
N ASP A 155 -17.75 -15.30 -3.57
CA ASP A 155 -17.02 -16.57 -3.42
C ASP A 155 -16.20 -16.55 -2.13
N LYS A 156 -15.52 -15.43 -1.83
CA LYS A 156 -14.76 -15.25 -0.59
C LYS A 156 -15.65 -15.21 0.65
N TYR A 157 -16.79 -14.54 0.57
CA TYR A 157 -17.70 -14.48 1.71
C TYR A 157 -18.30 -15.85 2.03
N ILE A 158 -18.71 -16.61 1.01
CA ILE A 158 -19.21 -17.99 1.17
C ILE A 158 -18.11 -18.89 1.72
N GLU A 159 -16.89 -18.85 1.16
CA GLU A 159 -15.73 -19.61 1.65
C GLU A 159 -15.45 -19.32 3.13
N TYR A 160 -15.62 -18.07 3.56
CA TYR A 160 -15.45 -17.68 4.95
C TYR A 160 -16.50 -18.30 5.87
N GLU A 161 -17.79 -18.17 5.54
CA GLU A 161 -18.89 -18.71 6.36
C GLU A 161 -18.92 -20.24 6.38
N GLU A 162 -18.47 -20.93 5.32
CA GLU A 162 -18.35 -22.40 5.32
C GLU A 162 -17.23 -22.94 6.23
N ARG A 163 -16.23 -22.11 6.55
CA ARG A 163 -15.08 -22.49 7.39
C ARG A 163 -15.29 -22.24 8.88
N GLN A 164 -16.33 -21.51 9.27
CA GLN A 164 -16.69 -21.25 10.67
C GLN A 164 -17.41 -22.46 11.29
#